data_AF-A0A2J0U9B2-F1
#
_entry.id   AF-A0A2J0U9B2-F1
#
_cell.length_a   1.000
_cell.length_b   1.000
_cell.length_c   1.000
_cell.angle_alpha   90.00
_cell.angle_beta   90.00
_cell.angle_gamma   90.00
#
_symmetry.space_group_name_H-M   'P 1'
#
loop_
_entity.id
_entity.type
_entity.pdbx_description
1 polymer ?
#
loop_
_entity_poly.entity_id
_entity_poly.type
_entity_poly.pdbx_seq_one_letter_code
_entity_poly.pdbx_strand_id
1 'polypeptide(L)'
;MAFTERRCRICGCTELQACRGGCSWIDKDLCSSCGEAASHTAPVIMGQRLLIAGSSIKLSRTETVVMQVLVAAPDRLVEVDALHAAMYPGSKPPSRESNVLQVLVSRVRRKLAAAGHKHAIETIRLRGYRFVMPQGGAA
;
A
#
# COMPACT_ATOMS: atom_id res chain seq x y z
N MET A 1 8.60 -36.39 -17.79
CA MET A 1 7.82 -35.13 -17.80
C MET A 1 7.54 -34.76 -16.36
N ALA A 2 8.16 -33.71 -15.83
CA ALA A 2 7.91 -33.27 -14.46
C ALA A 2 6.60 -32.46 -14.43
N PHE A 3 5.54 -33.04 -13.86
CA PHE A 3 4.36 -32.26 -13.51
C PHE A 3 4.73 -31.34 -12.36
N THR A 4 4.95 -30.06 -12.65
CA THR A 4 5.16 -29.05 -11.61
C THR A 4 3.84 -28.88 -10.88
N GLU A 5 3.66 -29.64 -9.79
CA GLU A 5 2.47 -29.58 -8.95
C GLU A 5 2.23 -28.15 -8.47
N ARG A 6 1.04 -27.61 -8.75
CA ARG A 6 0.65 -26.25 -8.40
C ARG A 6 0.65 -26.10 -6.88
N ARG A 7 1.43 -25.13 -6.38
CA ARG A 7 1.59 -24.87 -4.94
C ARG A 7 1.32 -23.42 -4.61
N CYS A 8 0.60 -23.19 -3.52
CA CYS A 8 0.30 -21.83 -3.07
C CYS A 8 1.57 -21.23 -2.47
N ARG A 9 1.97 -20.04 -2.93
CA ARG A 9 3.20 -19.37 -2.48
C ARG A 9 3.18 -18.94 -1.00
N ILE A 10 2.01 -18.91 -0.37
CA ILE A 10 1.83 -18.43 1.01
C ILE A 10 1.73 -19.60 1.99
N CYS A 11 0.79 -20.52 1.78
CA CYS A 11 0.56 -21.63 2.71
C CYS A 11 1.09 -22.98 2.24
N GLY A 12 1.53 -23.10 0.98
CA GLY A 12 2.03 -24.36 0.42
C GLY A 12 0.97 -25.40 0.07
N CYS A 13 -0.33 -25.09 0.13
CA CYS A 13 -1.38 -26.03 -0.27
C CYS A 13 -1.23 -26.47 -1.74
N THR A 14 -1.62 -27.70 -2.03
CA THR A 14 -1.58 -28.31 -3.38
C THR A 14 -2.99 -28.66 -3.85
N GLU A 15 -3.12 -29.20 -5.07
CA GLU A 15 -4.40 -29.71 -5.56
C GLU A 15 -4.94 -30.89 -4.73
N LEU A 16 -4.06 -31.65 -4.09
CA LEU A 16 -4.43 -32.82 -3.28
C LEU A 16 -4.55 -32.50 -1.78
N GLN A 17 -3.98 -31.38 -1.34
CA GLN A 17 -3.94 -31.01 0.08
C GLN A 17 -4.33 -29.53 0.27
N ALA A 18 -5.63 -29.32 0.51
CA ALA A 18 -6.20 -27.99 0.75
C ALA A 18 -5.87 -27.44 2.17
N CYS A 19 -6.06 -26.14 2.36
CA CYS A 19 -5.95 -25.47 3.66
C CYS A 19 -6.93 -26.05 4.71
N ARG A 20 -6.64 -25.81 5.99
CA ARG A 20 -7.51 -26.16 7.11
C ARG A 20 -8.82 -25.34 7.01
N GLY A 21 -9.88 -25.96 6.50
CA GLY A 21 -11.15 -25.29 6.17
C GLY A 21 -11.54 -25.33 4.68
N GLY A 22 -10.66 -25.88 3.82
CA GLY A 22 -10.85 -25.92 2.38
C GLY A 22 -10.40 -24.63 1.70
N CYS A 23 -9.83 -24.74 0.49
CA CYS A 23 -9.48 -23.61 -0.36
C CYS A 23 -9.62 -23.99 -1.83
N SER A 24 -9.89 -23.00 -2.68
CA SER A 24 -9.88 -23.13 -4.14
C SER A 24 -8.74 -22.30 -4.72
N TRP A 25 -8.34 -22.54 -5.97
CA TRP A 25 -7.33 -21.71 -6.64
C TRP A 25 -7.97 -20.44 -7.20
N ILE A 26 -7.39 -19.27 -6.88
CA ILE A 26 -7.82 -17.98 -7.44
C ILE A 26 -6.82 -17.41 -8.45
N ASP A 27 -5.54 -17.79 -8.34
CA ASP A 27 -4.46 -17.40 -9.26
C ASP A 27 -3.47 -18.56 -9.43
N LYS A 28 -2.54 -18.47 -10.39
CA LYS A 28 -1.56 -19.51 -10.78
C LYS A 28 -0.80 -20.10 -9.59
N ASP A 29 -0.52 -19.30 -8.57
CA ASP A 29 0.26 -19.66 -7.38
C ASP A 29 -0.42 -19.23 -6.06
N LEU A 30 -1.75 -19.01 -6.06
CA LEU A 30 -2.48 -18.48 -4.90
C LEU A 30 -3.85 -19.14 -4.70
N CYS A 31 -4.09 -19.66 -3.49
CA CYS A 31 -5.39 -20.22 -3.10
C CYS A 31 -6.31 -19.15 -2.47
N SER A 32 -7.61 -19.41 -2.40
CA SER A 32 -8.66 -18.49 -1.94
C SER A 32 -8.47 -18.06 -0.50
N SER A 33 -8.11 -18.98 0.40
CA SER A 33 -7.87 -18.67 1.81
C SER A 33 -6.70 -17.69 1.98
N CYS A 34 -5.61 -17.90 1.23
CA CYS A 34 -4.49 -16.96 1.19
C CYS A 34 -4.81 -15.69 0.39
N GLY A 35 -5.67 -15.80 -0.62
CA GLY A 35 -6.18 -14.71 -1.44
C GLY A 35 -6.98 -13.71 -0.63
N GLU A 36 -7.87 -14.17 0.25
CA GLU A 36 -8.60 -13.28 1.16
C GLU A 36 -7.66 -12.61 2.15
N ALA A 37 -6.67 -13.32 2.70
CA ALA A 37 -5.64 -12.70 3.54
C ALA A 37 -4.80 -11.65 2.78
N ALA A 38 -4.49 -11.92 1.52
CA ALA A 38 -3.75 -11.01 0.63
C ALA A 38 -4.60 -9.83 0.13
N SER A 39 -5.91 -10.02 -0.03
CA SER A 39 -6.83 -8.97 -0.50
C SER A 39 -6.97 -7.86 0.54
N HIS A 40 -6.86 -8.20 1.84
CA HIS A 40 -6.83 -7.21 2.92
C HIS A 40 -5.52 -6.43 3.03
N THR A 41 -4.46 -6.80 2.29
CA THR A 41 -3.17 -6.09 2.33
C THR A 41 -3.12 -4.91 1.37
N ALA A 42 -3.97 -4.86 0.34
CA ALA A 42 -4.00 -3.76 -0.59
C ALA A 42 -4.53 -2.48 0.09
N PRO A 43 -3.81 -1.35 0.01
CA PRO A 43 -4.27 -0.08 0.53
C PRO A 43 -5.44 0.45 -0.31
N VAL A 44 -6.56 0.75 0.34
CA VAL A 44 -7.73 1.35 -0.30
C VAL A 44 -8.08 2.64 0.41
N ILE A 45 -8.38 3.70 -0.35
CA ILE A 45 -8.83 4.98 0.22
C ILE A 45 -10.33 5.13 0.03
N MET A 46 -11.05 5.26 1.13
CA MET A 46 -12.50 5.46 1.17
C MET A 46 -12.83 6.77 1.89
N GLY A 47 -13.15 7.82 1.12
CA GLY A 47 -13.34 9.16 1.66
C GLY A 47 -12.05 9.67 2.33
N GLN A 48 -12.09 9.98 3.61
CA GLN A 48 -10.95 10.47 4.40
C GLN A 48 -10.33 9.35 5.27
N ARG A 49 -10.41 8.10 4.82
CA ARG A 49 -9.85 6.94 5.52
C ARG A 49 -9.00 6.10 4.57
N LEU A 50 -7.84 5.68 5.06
CA LEU A 50 -6.99 4.68 4.43
C LEU A 50 -7.21 3.35 5.13
N LEU A 51 -7.65 2.35 4.38
CA LEU A 51 -7.74 0.96 4.79
C LEU A 51 -6.50 0.24 4.30
N ILE A 52 -5.73 -0.38 5.19
CA ILE A 52 -4.50 -1.08 4.84
C ILE A 52 -4.24 -2.21 5.83
N ALA A 53 -4.00 -3.44 5.36
CA ALA A 53 -3.71 -4.62 6.19
C ALA A 53 -4.70 -4.77 7.38
N GLY A 54 -6.00 -4.56 7.13
CA GLY A 54 -7.04 -4.61 8.16
C GLY A 54 -7.12 -3.41 9.11
N SER A 55 -6.24 -2.42 8.98
CA SER A 55 -6.26 -1.19 9.77
C SER A 55 -6.98 -0.05 9.06
N SER A 56 -7.85 0.69 9.77
CA SER A 56 -8.48 1.91 9.26
C SER A 56 -7.82 3.16 9.87
N ILE A 57 -7.19 3.98 9.03
CA ILE A 57 -6.45 5.17 9.44
C ILE A 57 -7.20 6.41 8.96
N LYS A 58 -7.57 7.30 9.88
CA LYS A 58 -8.23 8.57 9.56
C LYS A 58 -7.21 9.60 9.04
N LEU A 59 -7.45 10.09 7.83
CA LEU A 59 -6.64 11.10 7.15
C LEU A 59 -7.39 12.44 7.12
N SER A 60 -6.65 13.55 7.04
CA SER A 60 -7.21 14.86 6.70
C SER A 60 -7.48 14.94 5.19
N ARG A 61 -8.18 15.98 4.74
CA ARG A 61 -8.46 16.18 3.30
C ARG A 61 -7.17 16.21 2.46
N THR A 62 -6.17 16.95 2.91
CA THR A 62 -4.88 17.08 2.19
C THR A 62 -4.05 15.80 2.25
N GLU A 63 -4.03 15.12 3.41
CA GLU A 63 -3.34 13.83 3.53
C GLU A 63 -3.97 12.77 2.62
N THR A 64 -5.29 12.78 2.50
CA THR A 64 -6.04 11.88 1.63
C THR A 64 -5.61 12.05 0.17
N VAL A 65 -5.51 13.29 -0.30
CA VAL A 65 -5.09 13.58 -1.69
C VAL A 65 -3.67 13.06 -1.96
N VAL A 66 -2.72 13.36 -1.08
CA VAL A 66 -1.33 12.86 -1.20
C VAL A 66 -1.31 11.33 -1.19
N MET A 67 -2.05 10.71 -0.26
CA MET A 67 -2.11 9.27 -0.16
C MET A 67 -2.81 8.62 -1.36
N GLN A 68 -3.81 9.26 -1.98
CA GLN A 68 -4.46 8.74 -3.19
C GLN A 68 -3.46 8.63 -4.34
N VAL A 69 -2.63 9.65 -4.56
CA VAL A 69 -1.60 9.61 -5.61
C VAL A 69 -0.57 8.53 -5.33
N LEU A 70 -0.12 8.43 -4.08
CA LEU A 70 0.85 7.43 -3.65
C LEU A 70 0.32 5.99 -3.74
N VAL A 71 -0.94 5.75 -3.33
CA VAL A 71 -1.61 4.45 -3.38
C VAL A 71 -1.99 4.05 -4.81
N ALA A 72 -2.28 5.01 -5.69
CA ALA A 72 -2.52 4.75 -7.10
C ALA A 72 -1.26 4.28 -7.85
N ALA A 73 -0.08 4.54 -7.31
CA ALA A 73 1.21 4.15 -7.86
C ALA A 73 2.09 3.46 -6.81
N PRO A 74 1.68 2.27 -6.30
CA PRO A 74 2.43 1.56 -5.27
C PRO A 74 3.81 1.14 -5.80
N ASP A 75 4.80 1.18 -4.92
CA ASP A 75 6.22 0.86 -5.19
C ASP A 75 6.88 1.70 -6.31
N ARG A 76 6.19 2.72 -6.82
CA ARG A 76 6.69 3.68 -7.80
C ARG A 76 7.06 4.99 -7.11
N LEU A 77 8.10 5.64 -7.63
CA LEU A 77 8.45 6.99 -7.22
C LEU A 77 7.40 7.98 -7.72
N VAL A 78 6.83 8.75 -6.80
CA VAL A 78 6.02 9.92 -7.11
C VAL A 78 6.85 11.17 -6.81
N GLU A 79 7.01 12.02 -7.81
CA GLU A 79 7.81 13.24 -7.69
C GLU A 79 7.12 14.31 -6.84
N VAL A 80 7.92 15.14 -6.18
CA VAL A 80 7.43 16.24 -5.32
C VAL A 80 6.47 17.15 -6.09
N ASP A 81 6.79 17.49 -7.34
CA ASP A 81 5.97 18.38 -8.16
C ASP A 81 4.61 17.75 -8.49
N ALA A 82 4.55 16.43 -8.74
CA ALA A 82 3.30 15.72 -8.99
C ALA A 82 2.40 15.71 -7.74
N LEU A 83 2.99 15.55 -6.56
CA LEU A 83 2.25 15.61 -5.30
C LEU A 83 1.72 17.03 -5.02
N HIS A 84 2.53 18.06 -5.28
CA HIS A 84 2.10 19.45 -5.16
C HIS A 84 0.97 19.78 -6.14
N ALA A 85 1.06 19.34 -7.39
CA ALA A 85 0.02 19.53 -8.39
C ALA A 85 -1.30 18.89 -7.98
N ALA A 86 -1.25 17.69 -7.39
CA ALA A 86 -2.45 17.01 -6.89
C ALA A 86 -3.09 17.73 -5.68
N MET A 87 -2.28 18.32 -4.79
CA MET A 87 -2.77 19.06 -3.64
C MET A 87 -3.46 20.38 -4.00
N TYR A 88 -3.03 21.02 -5.09
CA TYR A 88 -3.47 22.35 -5.53
C TYR A 88 -3.98 22.31 -6.97
N PRO A 89 -5.08 21.60 -7.26
CA PRO A 89 -5.63 21.56 -8.60
C PRO A 89 -6.05 22.97 -9.03
N GLY A 90 -5.45 23.48 -10.11
CA GLY A 90 -5.77 24.79 -10.68
C GLY A 90 -5.22 26.01 -9.92
N SER A 91 -4.30 25.82 -8.96
CA SER A 91 -3.61 26.95 -8.30
C SER A 91 -2.09 26.77 -8.38
N LYS A 92 -1.35 27.89 -8.35
CA LYS A 92 0.11 27.84 -8.39
C LYS A 92 0.59 27.13 -7.11
N PRO A 93 1.31 26.01 -7.22
CA PRO A 93 1.79 25.31 -6.04
C PRO A 93 2.68 26.26 -5.22
N PRO A 94 2.71 26.10 -3.88
CA PRO A 94 3.69 26.82 -3.07
C PRO A 94 5.10 26.53 -3.59
N SER A 95 6.03 27.45 -3.37
CA SER A 95 7.44 27.33 -3.79
C SER A 95 7.98 25.93 -3.51
N ARG A 96 8.87 25.39 -4.37
CA ARG A 96 9.48 24.06 -4.21
C ARG A 96 10.14 23.82 -2.84
N GLU A 97 10.48 24.90 -2.14
CA GLU A 97 11.04 24.92 -0.76
C GLU A 97 9.99 24.70 0.33
N SER A 98 8.71 24.54 -0.01
CA SER A 98 7.63 24.36 0.94
C SER A 98 7.75 23.03 1.68
N ASN A 99 7.98 23.12 3.00
CA ASN A 99 8.05 21.96 3.88
C ASN A 99 6.69 21.28 4.12
N VAL A 100 5.63 21.71 3.43
CA VAL A 100 4.28 21.15 3.62
C VAL A 100 4.24 19.66 3.33
N LEU A 101 4.85 19.19 2.23
CA LEU A 101 4.92 17.75 1.93
C LEU A 101 5.70 16.98 2.99
N GLN A 102 6.81 17.53 3.49
CA GLN A 102 7.58 16.92 4.56
C GLN A 102 6.77 16.79 5.86
N VAL A 103 6.03 17.84 6.23
CA VAL A 103 5.16 17.85 7.40
C VAL A 103 4.01 16.85 7.23
N LEU A 104 3.37 16.82 6.06
CA LEU A 104 2.29 15.87 5.76
C LEU A 104 2.79 14.43 5.83
N VAL A 105 3.90 14.12 5.17
CA VAL A 105 4.51 12.78 5.21
C VAL A 105 4.93 12.41 6.63
N SER A 106 5.46 13.34 7.42
CA SER A 106 5.78 13.08 8.82
C SER A 106 4.54 12.75 9.65
N ARG A 107 3.42 13.45 9.45
CA ARG A 107 2.15 13.18 10.15
C ARG A 107 1.56 11.83 9.72
N VAL A 108 1.53 11.57 8.42
CA VAL A 108 1.03 10.31 7.86
C VAL A 108 1.88 9.13 8.32
N ARG A 109 3.21 9.24 8.31
CA ARG A 109 4.12 8.23 8.88
C ARG A 109 3.81 7.95 10.34
N ARG A 110 3.56 8.98 11.16
CA ARG A 110 3.19 8.78 12.57
C ARG A 110 1.87 8.00 12.72
N LYS A 111 0.89 8.29 11.88
CA LYS A 111 -0.39 7.56 11.85
C LYS A 111 -0.23 6.11 11.39
N LEU A 112 0.57 5.88 10.34
CA LEU A 112 0.90 4.54 9.85
C LEU A 112 1.70 3.74 10.88
N ALA A 113 2.67 4.37 11.55
CA ALA A 113 3.44 3.76 12.62
C ALA A 113 2.56 3.35 13.81
N ALA A 114 1.54 4.13 14.16
CA ALA A 114 0.55 3.79 15.19
C ALA A 114 -0.30 2.56 14.80
N ALA A 115 -0.47 2.30 13.51
CA ALA A 115 -1.10 1.09 12.97
C ALA A 115 -0.11 -0.06 12.72
N GLY A 116 1.17 0.08 13.11
CA GLY A 116 2.21 -0.94 12.90
C GLY A 116 2.96 -0.86 11.57
N HIS A 117 2.61 0.07 10.68
CA HIS A 117 3.21 0.22 9.34
C HIS A 117 4.31 1.29 9.30
N LYS A 118 5.42 1.07 10.02
CA LYS A 118 6.50 2.06 10.19
C LYS A 118 7.28 2.41 8.91
N HIS A 119 7.22 1.57 7.87
CA HIS A 119 8.00 1.72 6.62
C HIS A 119 7.14 1.90 5.36
N ALA A 120 5.85 2.20 5.49
CA ALA A 120 4.96 2.30 4.34
C ALA A 120 5.23 3.50 3.41
N ILE A 121 6.01 4.51 3.85
CA ILE A 121 6.41 5.63 2.99
C ILE A 121 7.91 5.84 3.09
N GLU A 122 8.59 5.71 1.95
CA GLU A 122 10.00 6.02 1.79
C GLU A 122 10.20 7.38 1.14
N THR A 123 11.24 8.08 1.55
CA THR A 123 11.66 9.35 0.94
C THR A 123 12.85 9.09 0.05
N ILE A 124 12.70 9.37 -1.25
CA ILE A 124 13.80 9.34 -2.20
C ILE A 124 14.34 10.76 -2.29
N ARG A 125 15.54 10.96 -1.71
CA ARG A 125 16.18 12.27 -1.55
C ARG A 125 16.22 13.01 -2.90
N LEU A 126 15.84 14.30 -2.88
CA LEU A 126 15.79 15.19 -4.05
C LEU A 126 14.81 14.81 -5.16
N ARG A 127 14.01 13.74 -5.00
CA ARG A 127 13.06 13.29 -6.04
C ARG A 127 11.62 13.29 -5.58
N GLY A 128 11.35 12.70 -4.41
CA GLY A 128 9.99 12.60 -3.91
C GLY A 128 9.77 11.46 -2.94
N TYR A 129 8.61 10.82 -3.07
CA TYR A 129 8.14 9.82 -2.12
C TYR A 129 7.69 8.56 -2.84
N ARG A 130 7.91 7.43 -2.18
CA ARG A 130 7.48 6.13 -2.63
C ARG A 130 6.61 5.50 -1.56
N PHE A 131 5.45 4.99 -1.95
CA PHE A 131 4.63 4.19 -1.07
C PHE A 131 5.05 2.73 -1.21
N VAL A 132 5.55 2.15 -0.14
CA VAL A 132 5.94 0.75 -0.09
C VAL A 132 4.75 -0.02 0.46
N MET A 133 4.28 -0.99 -0.33
CA MET A 133 3.23 -1.88 0.12
C MET A 133 3.72 -2.61 1.38
N PRO A 134 2.94 -2.64 2.47
CA PRO A 134 3.27 -3.51 3.59
C PRO A 134 3.17 -4.93 3.08
N GLN A 135 4.32 -5.48 2.73
CA GLN A 135 4.43 -6.87 2.31
C GLN A 135 3.97 -7.66 3.54
N GLY A 136 2.85 -8.37 3.42
CA GLY A 136 2.40 -9.29 4.44
C GLY A 136 3.54 -10.27 4.68
N GLY A 137 4.29 -10.02 5.76
CA GLY A 137 5.52 -10.73 6.04
C GLY A 137 5.20 -12.20 6.19
N ALA A 138 5.52 -12.97 5.16
CA ALA A 138 5.95 -14.34 5.33
C ALA A 138 7.30 -14.27 6.06
N ALA A 139 7.28 -14.56 7.35
CA ALA A 139 8.42 -15.02 8.12
C ALA A 139 7.95 -16.17 9.00
#